data_AF-A0A9X2HP91-F1
#
_entry.id   AF-A0A9X2HP91-F1
#
_cell.length_a   1.000
_cell.length_b   1.000
_cell.length_c   1.000
_cell.angle_alpha   90.00
_cell.angle_beta   90.00
_cell.angle_gamma   90.00
#
_symmetry.space_group_name_H-M   'P 1'
#
loop_
_entity.id
_entity.type
_entity.pdbx_description
1 polymer ?
#
loop_
_entity_poly.entity_id
_entity_poly.type
_entity_poly.pdbx_seq_one_letter_code
_entity_poly.pdbx_strand_id
1 'polypeptide(L)'
;FVADPLHYLALIETKPGALDQAAALQGWALPDVFQHLRHLLEARMGNRGKREFIQVLRLLEALPLDIVTGAVTQAIQIGAIGFDAVKLIALARIERRPARLDLAAYPHLPRTAVKTTSAADYAVLAA
;
A
#
# COMPACT_ATOMS: atom_id res chain seq x y z
N PHE A 1 -19.76 -26.61 -2.08
CA PHE A 1 -18.74 -25.90 -2.86
C PHE A 1 -18.28 -24.72 -2.03
N VAL A 2 -17.04 -24.72 -1.53
CA VAL A 2 -16.46 -23.54 -0.87
C VAL A 2 -15.89 -22.68 -1.99
N ALA A 3 -16.56 -21.56 -2.29
CA ALA A 3 -16.08 -20.60 -3.27
C ALA A 3 -14.92 -19.83 -2.65
N ASP A 4 -13.71 -19.95 -3.20
CA ASP A 4 -12.57 -19.14 -2.78
C ASP A 4 -12.78 -17.68 -3.27
N PRO A 5 -12.90 -16.69 -2.37
CA PRO A 5 -13.09 -15.29 -2.74
C PRO A 5 -12.02 -14.75 -3.70
N LEU A 6 -10.78 -15.26 -3.60
CA LEU A 6 -9.65 -14.81 -4.43
C LEU A 6 -9.89 -15.10 -5.91
N HIS A 7 -10.56 -16.21 -6.23
CA HIS A 7 -10.76 -16.65 -7.61
C HIS A 7 -11.69 -15.72 -8.42
N TYR A 8 -12.49 -14.89 -7.73
CA TYR A 8 -13.43 -13.95 -8.36
C TYR A 8 -12.84 -12.56 -8.56
N LEU A 9 -11.67 -12.24 -7.98
CA LEU A 9 -11.10 -10.90 -8.01
C LEU A 9 -10.69 -10.46 -9.42
N ALA A 10 -10.15 -11.37 -10.24
CA ALA A 10 -9.82 -11.10 -11.63
C ALA A 10 -11.07 -10.71 -12.46
N LEU A 11 -12.21 -11.36 -12.19
CA LEU A 11 -13.48 -11.02 -12.82
C LEU A 11 -14.00 -9.66 -12.33
N ILE A 12 -13.89 -9.38 -11.03
CA ILE A 12 -14.35 -8.13 -10.43
C ILE A 12 -13.52 -6.92 -10.88
N GLU A 13 -12.24 -7.10 -11.20
CA GLU A 13 -11.42 -6.01 -11.75
C GLU A 13 -11.97 -5.47 -13.09
N THR A 14 -12.59 -6.34 -13.90
CA THR A 14 -13.26 -5.90 -15.16
C THR A 14 -14.52 -5.08 -14.90
N LYS A 15 -15.23 -5.33 -13.79
CA LYS A 15 -16.45 -4.66 -13.37
C LYS A 15 -16.38 -4.27 -11.90
N PRO A 16 -15.63 -3.21 -11.54
CA PRO A 16 -15.36 -2.86 -10.15
C PRO A 16 -16.61 -2.45 -9.36
N GLY A 17 -17.67 -2.00 -10.05
CA GLY A 17 -18.96 -1.72 -9.42
C GLY A 17 -19.69 -2.96 -8.88
N ALA A 18 -19.25 -4.17 -9.26
CA ALA A 18 -19.79 -5.42 -8.75
C ALA A 18 -19.13 -5.87 -7.43
N LEU A 19 -18.10 -5.17 -6.94
CA LEU A 19 -17.40 -5.52 -5.70
C LEU A 19 -18.37 -5.70 -4.52
N ASP A 20 -19.30 -4.76 -4.36
CA ASP A 20 -20.30 -4.78 -3.28
C ASP A 20 -21.39 -5.84 -3.47
N GLN A 21 -21.58 -6.31 -4.70
CA GLN A 21 -22.62 -7.27 -5.09
C GLN A 21 -22.08 -8.70 -5.20
N ALA A 22 -20.76 -8.89 -5.09
CA ALA A 22 -20.14 -10.19 -5.24
C ALA A 22 -20.42 -11.05 -3.99
N ALA A 23 -21.37 -11.98 -4.12
CA ALA A 23 -21.74 -12.90 -3.04
C ALA A 23 -20.55 -13.71 -2.49
N ALA A 24 -19.57 -14.04 -3.33
CA ALA A 24 -18.36 -14.75 -2.93
C ALA A 24 -17.43 -13.92 -2.02
N LEU A 25 -17.56 -12.58 -2.04
CA LEU A 25 -16.79 -11.69 -1.17
C LEU A 25 -17.55 -11.33 0.12
N GLN A 26 -18.83 -11.66 0.21
CA GLN A 26 -19.63 -11.39 1.41
C GLN A 26 -19.19 -12.30 2.56
N GLY A 27 -18.97 -11.71 3.74
CA GLY A 27 -18.50 -12.45 4.91
C GLY A 27 -17.04 -12.88 4.85
N TRP A 28 -16.25 -12.36 3.90
CA TRP A 28 -14.81 -12.59 3.88
C TRP A 28 -14.17 -11.95 5.12
N ALA A 29 -13.62 -12.79 6.00
CA ALA A 29 -13.00 -12.38 7.26
C ALA A 29 -11.62 -11.73 7.03
N LEU A 30 -11.62 -10.54 6.43
CA LEU A 30 -10.44 -9.70 6.30
C LEU A 30 -10.25 -8.82 7.55
N PRO A 31 -9.01 -8.51 7.93
CA PRO A 31 -8.74 -7.53 8.99
C PRO A 31 -9.37 -6.16 8.67
N ASP A 32 -9.87 -5.48 9.70
CA ASP A 32 -10.59 -4.20 9.58
C ASP A 32 -9.79 -3.11 8.84
N VAL A 33 -8.46 -3.21 8.84
CA VAL A 33 -7.57 -2.29 8.12
C VAL A 33 -7.84 -2.25 6.61
N PHE A 34 -8.33 -3.34 6.02
CA PHE A 34 -8.71 -3.38 4.60
C PHE A 34 -9.94 -2.51 4.34
N GLN A 35 -10.93 -2.55 5.23
CA GLN A 35 -12.09 -1.66 5.12
C GLN A 35 -11.68 -0.21 5.31
N HIS A 36 -10.78 0.08 6.25
CA HIS A 36 -10.24 1.43 6.41
C HIS A 36 -9.56 1.92 5.12
N LEU A 37 -8.68 1.10 4.53
CA LEU A 37 -8.01 1.43 3.26
C LEU A 37 -9.03 1.71 2.14
N ARG A 38 -10.05 0.84 2.03
CA ARG A 38 -11.12 0.98 1.04
C ARG A 38 -11.80 2.35 1.14
N HIS A 39 -12.21 2.75 2.35
CA HIS A 39 -12.85 4.05 2.57
C HIS A 39 -11.93 5.21 2.18
N LEU A 40 -10.64 5.16 2.52
CA LEU A 40 -9.68 6.20 2.14
C LEU A 40 -9.48 6.29 0.62
N LEU A 41 -9.36 5.14 -0.06
CA LEU A 41 -9.22 5.10 -1.52
C LEU A 41 -10.46 5.64 -2.23
N GLU A 42 -11.65 5.23 -1.79
CA GLU A 42 -12.92 5.70 -2.34
C GLU A 42 -13.13 7.19 -2.09
N ALA A 43 -12.83 7.69 -0.90
CA ALA A 43 -12.92 9.11 -0.57
C ALA A 43 -11.97 9.97 -1.43
N ARG A 44 -10.77 9.46 -1.73
CA ARG A 44 -9.75 10.18 -2.52
C ARG A 44 -10.00 10.11 -4.04
N MET A 45 -10.49 8.98 -4.54
CA MET A 45 -10.45 8.66 -5.99
C MET A 45 -11.76 8.06 -6.54
N GLY A 46 -12.81 7.95 -5.74
CA GLY A 46 -14.11 7.41 -6.15
C GLY A 46 -13.99 6.03 -6.79
N ASN A 47 -14.51 5.88 -8.02
CA ASN A 47 -14.48 4.62 -8.77
C ASN A 47 -13.06 4.11 -9.06
N ARG A 48 -12.06 5.01 -9.21
CA ARG A 48 -10.67 4.59 -9.33
C ARG A 48 -10.15 4.01 -8.02
N GLY A 49 -10.58 4.56 -6.87
CA GLY A 49 -10.27 4.02 -5.55
C GLY A 49 -10.77 2.59 -5.36
N LYS A 50 -11.98 2.29 -5.84
CA LYS A 50 -12.53 0.91 -5.85
C LYS A 50 -11.64 -0.05 -6.64
N ARG A 51 -11.14 0.38 -7.81
CA ARG A 51 -10.22 -0.43 -8.64
C ARG A 51 -8.89 -0.70 -7.92
N GLU A 52 -8.29 0.33 -7.34
CA GLU A 52 -7.04 0.16 -6.58
C GLU A 52 -7.23 -0.74 -5.35
N PHE A 53 -8.38 -0.65 -4.68
CA PHE A 53 -8.72 -1.56 -3.59
C PHE A 53 -8.81 -3.02 -4.07
N ILE A 54 -9.46 -3.27 -5.21
CA ILE A 54 -9.48 -4.60 -5.84
C ILE A 54 -8.04 -5.06 -6.12
N GLN A 55 -7.19 -4.21 -6.67
CA GLN A 55 -5.78 -4.56 -6.93
C GLN A 55 -5.01 -4.90 -5.65
N VAL A 56 -5.29 -4.21 -4.53
CA VAL A 56 -4.73 -4.57 -3.22
C VAL A 56 -5.24 -5.94 -2.75
N LEU A 57 -6.53 -6.25 -2.92
CA LEU A 57 -7.05 -7.59 -2.63
C LEU A 57 -6.39 -8.66 -3.49
N ARG A 58 -6.10 -8.36 -4.77
CA ARG A 58 -5.39 -9.27 -5.68
C ARG A 58 -3.96 -9.56 -5.25
N LEU A 59 -3.33 -8.72 -4.41
CA LEU A 59 -2.03 -9.06 -3.83
C LEU A 59 -2.10 -10.32 -2.98
N LEU A 60 -3.27 -10.65 -2.40
CA LEU A 60 -3.48 -11.87 -1.62
C LEU A 60 -3.46 -13.14 -2.50
N GLU A 61 -3.54 -13.02 -3.83
CA GLU A 61 -3.33 -14.14 -4.76
C GLU A 61 -1.87 -14.62 -4.76
N ALA A 62 -0.92 -13.72 -4.45
CA ALA A 62 0.51 -13.98 -4.56
C ALA A 62 1.27 -13.84 -3.24
N LEU A 63 0.72 -13.09 -2.27
CA LEU A 63 1.37 -12.75 -1.02
C LEU A 63 0.51 -13.20 0.16
N PRO A 64 1.12 -13.69 1.25
CA PRO A 64 0.36 -14.11 2.42
C PRO A 64 -0.33 -12.93 3.13
N LEU A 65 -1.47 -13.21 3.76
CA LEU A 65 -2.37 -12.21 4.34
C LEU A 65 -1.68 -11.32 5.38
N ASP A 66 -0.79 -11.87 6.19
CA ASP A 66 -0.03 -11.15 7.21
C ASP A 66 0.87 -10.05 6.60
N ILE A 67 1.54 -10.36 5.49
CA ILE A 67 2.41 -9.42 4.77
C ILE A 67 1.58 -8.29 4.18
N VAL A 68 0.47 -8.61 3.51
CA VAL A 68 -0.40 -7.59 2.91
C VAL A 68 -1.05 -6.73 3.99
N THR A 69 -1.52 -7.35 5.09
CA THR A 69 -2.09 -6.62 6.24
C THR A 69 -1.07 -5.63 6.80
N GLY A 70 0.17 -6.07 7.06
CA GLY A 70 1.23 -5.20 7.55
C GLY A 70 1.59 -4.07 6.58
N ALA A 71 1.53 -4.34 5.27
CA ALA A 71 1.77 -3.33 4.24
C ALA A 71 0.65 -2.29 4.18
N VAL A 72 -0.61 -2.72 4.27
CA VAL A 72 -1.77 -1.82 4.33
C VAL A 72 -1.72 -0.94 5.57
N THR A 73 -1.47 -1.52 6.75
CA THR A 73 -1.33 -0.77 8.00
C THR A 73 -0.26 0.30 7.89
N GLN A 74 0.91 -0.05 7.36
CA GLN A 74 2.02 0.88 7.21
C GLN A 74 1.72 1.97 6.18
N ALA A 75 1.09 1.64 5.05
CA ALA A 75 0.69 2.60 4.03
C ALA A 75 -0.26 3.67 4.62
N ILE A 76 -1.21 3.26 5.45
CA ILE A 76 -2.12 4.16 6.17
C ILE A 76 -1.35 5.04 7.16
N GLN A 77 -0.46 4.45 7.97
CA GLN A 77 0.32 5.19 8.97
C GLN A 77 1.19 6.31 8.37
N ILE A 78 1.77 6.08 7.20
CA ILE A 78 2.63 7.07 6.52
C ILE A 78 1.85 7.98 5.55
N GLY A 79 0.52 7.81 5.44
CA GLY A 79 -0.33 8.58 4.53
C GLY A 79 -0.16 8.27 3.03
N ALA A 80 0.54 7.18 2.69
CA ALA A 80 0.76 6.76 1.31
C ALA A 80 -0.39 5.86 0.82
N ILE A 81 -1.57 6.45 0.64
CA ILE A 81 -2.79 5.73 0.26
C ILE A 81 -2.84 5.51 -1.26
N GLY A 82 -2.53 4.29 -1.70
CA GLY A 82 -2.60 3.86 -3.10
C GLY A 82 -2.09 2.42 -3.29
N PHE A 83 -2.49 1.78 -4.39
CA PHE A 83 -2.08 0.40 -4.69
C PHE A 83 -0.54 0.23 -4.73
N ASP A 84 0.16 1.11 -5.46
CA ASP A 84 1.61 1.00 -5.63
C ASP A 84 2.36 1.12 -4.30
N ALA A 85 1.87 1.96 -3.38
CA ALA A 85 2.47 2.11 -2.05
C ALA A 85 2.36 0.81 -1.24
N VAL A 86 1.17 0.19 -1.21
CA VAL A 86 0.94 -1.08 -0.53
C VAL A 86 1.81 -2.18 -1.15
N LYS A 87 1.84 -2.27 -2.49
CA LYS A 87 2.66 -3.25 -3.22
C LYS A 87 4.15 -3.11 -2.89
N LEU A 88 4.68 -1.89 -2.93
CA LEU A 88 6.09 -1.62 -2.65
C LEU A 88 6.46 -1.97 -1.20
N ILE A 89 5.60 -1.64 -0.23
CA ILE A 89 5.83 -2.00 1.18
C ILE A 89 5.78 -3.51 1.36
N ALA A 90 4.82 -4.20 0.73
CA ALA A 90 4.71 -5.65 0.80
C ALA A 90 5.96 -6.35 0.21
N LEU A 91 6.42 -5.90 -0.96
CA LEU A 91 7.66 -6.41 -1.57
C LEU A 91 8.88 -6.17 -0.68
N ALA A 92 9.02 -4.97 -0.12
CA ALA A 92 10.13 -4.66 0.79
C ALA A 92 10.16 -5.57 2.03
N ARG A 93 8.99 -5.95 2.55
CA ARG A 93 8.86 -6.90 3.68
C ARG A 93 9.33 -8.30 3.31
N ILE A 94 8.98 -8.77 2.11
CA ILE A 94 9.38 -10.10 1.61
C ILE A 94 10.88 -10.16 1.35
N GLU A 95 11.42 -9.12 0.71
CA GLU A 95 12.84 -8.99 0.40
C GLU A 95 13.71 -8.84 1.66
N ARG A 96 13.10 -8.69 2.85
CA ARG A 96 13.78 -8.40 4.13
C ARG A 96 14.77 -7.25 3.98
N ARG A 97 14.44 -6.23 3.17
CA ARG A 97 15.37 -5.13 2.90
C ARG A 97 15.79 -4.53 4.24
N PRO A 98 17.11 -4.51 4.55
CA PRO A 98 17.58 -3.96 5.80
C PRO A 98 17.12 -2.52 5.93
N ALA A 99 16.80 -2.12 7.17
CA ALA A 99 16.43 -0.75 7.47
C ALA A 99 17.52 0.22 6.96
N ARG A 100 17.05 1.43 6.62
CA ARG A 100 17.83 2.57 6.10
C ARG A 100 19.26 2.61 6.64
N LEU A 101 20.19 2.96 5.74
CA LEU A 101 21.62 3.13 5.99
C LEU A 101 21.91 3.66 7.41
N ASP A 102 22.35 2.76 8.29
CA ASP A 102 22.84 3.13 9.62
C ASP A 102 24.29 3.58 9.48
N LEU A 103 24.51 4.90 9.54
CA LEU A 103 25.85 5.47 9.46
C LEU A 103 26.75 5.03 10.63
N ALA A 104 26.17 4.61 11.76
CA ALA A 104 26.95 4.08 12.89
C ALA A 104 27.62 2.73 12.56
N ALA A 105 27.06 1.96 11.63
CA ALA A 105 27.66 0.71 11.16
C ALA A 105 28.89 0.93 10.24
N TYR A 106 29.18 2.16 9.81
CA TYR A 106 30.23 2.49 8.86
C TYR A 106 31.18 3.57 9.40
N PRO A 107 32.05 3.25 10.37
CA PRO A 107 32.92 4.24 11.03
C PRO A 107 33.98 4.88 10.11
N HIS A 108 34.22 4.28 8.94
CA HIS A 108 35.11 4.81 7.91
C HIS A 108 34.42 5.81 6.97
N LEU A 109 33.08 5.91 7.00
CA LEU A 109 32.38 6.95 6.23
C LEU A 109 32.60 8.32 6.88
N PRO A 110 32.94 9.37 6.11
CA PRO A 110 33.01 10.72 6.63
C PRO A 110 31.66 11.13 7.22
N ARG A 111 31.66 11.71 8.43
CA ARG A 111 30.44 12.29 9.01
C ARG A 111 29.98 13.45 8.15
N THR A 112 28.88 13.28 7.43
CA THR A 112 28.28 14.33 6.62
C THR A 112 27.51 15.30 7.51
N ALA A 113 28.07 16.50 7.71
CA ALA A 113 27.34 17.61 8.31
C ALA A 113 26.43 18.23 7.22
N VAL A 114 25.21 17.70 7.09
CA VAL A 114 24.23 18.28 6.17
C VAL A 114 23.68 19.56 6.82
N LYS A 115 23.92 20.72 6.19
CA LYS A 115 23.29 21.97 6.63
C LYS A 115 21.77 21.83 6.52
N THR A 116 21.02 22.33 7.51
CA THR A 116 19.56 22.40 7.44
C THR A 116 19.16 23.20 6.21
N THR A 117 18.38 22.58 5.34
CA THR A 117 17.89 23.20 4.11
C THR A 117 17.05 24.43 4.44
N SER A 118 17.47 25.61 3.96
CA SER A 118 16.69 26.85 4.04
C SER A 118 15.74 26.91 2.85
N ALA A 119 14.43 27.05 3.11
CA ALA A 119 13.43 27.18 2.04
C ALA A 119 13.67 28.43 1.17
N ALA A 120 14.32 29.47 1.71
CA ALA A 120 14.66 30.69 0.97
C ALA A 120 15.69 30.44 -0.14
N ASP A 121 16.54 29.42 -0.02
CA ASP A 121 17.56 29.10 -1.02
C ASP A 121 16.92 28.61 -2.33
N TYR A 122 15.68 28.13 -2.29
CA TYR A 122 14.91 27.71 -3.47
C TYR A 122 14.20 28.86 -4.19
N ALA A 123 14.22 30.09 -3.65
CA ALA A 123 13.55 31.24 -4.26
C ALA A 123 14.05 31.53 -5.69
N VAL A 124 15.30 31.15 -6.01
CA VAL A 124 15.89 31.26 -7.35
C VAL A 124 15.16 30.41 -8.39
N LEU A 125 14.49 29.33 -7.99
CA LEU A 125 13.73 28.48 -8.92
C LEU A 125 12.30 28.98 -9.18
N ALA A 126 11.88 30.05 -8.51
CA ALA A 126 10.54 30.64 -8.63
C ALA A 126 10.51 31.90 -9.52
N ALA A 127 11.64 32.25 -10.16
CA ALA A 127 11.77 33.33 -11.14
C ALA A 127 11.76 32.78 -12.57
#